data_AF-A0A919UUE2-F1
#
_entry.id   AF-A0A919UUE2-F1
#
_cell.length_a   1.000
_cell.length_b   1.000
_cell.length_c   1.000
_cell.angle_alpha   90.00
_cell.angle_beta   90.00
_cell.angle_gamma   90.00
#
_symmetry.space_group_name_H-M   'P 1'
#
loop_
_entity.id
_entity.type
_entity.pdbx_description
1 polymer ?
#
loop_
_entity_poly.entity_id
_entity_poly.type
_entity_poly.pdbx_seq_one_letter_code
_entity_poly.pdbx_strand_id
1 'polypeptide(L)'
;MAAPVMDLIEAEIPCRTEPDLWFAESPEDVEFAKALCGGCPIREACLARALEREEPWGVWGGELILRGAIVPRKRPRGRPRKTPVAA
;
A
#
# COMPACT_ATOMS: atom_id res chain seq x y z
N MET A 1 9.86 17.46 -29.24
CA MET A 1 8.86 16.60 -29.93
C MET A 1 8.10 15.85 -28.85
N ALA A 2 6.78 15.84 -28.95
CA ALA A 2 5.81 15.78 -27.85
C ALA A 2 6.07 14.71 -26.78
N ALA A 3 6.15 15.17 -25.53
CA ALA A 3 5.63 14.44 -24.40
C ALA A 3 4.28 15.10 -24.02
N PRO A 4 3.31 14.36 -23.45
CA PRO A 4 3.61 13.15 -22.73
C PRO A 4 2.63 11.99 -22.92
N VAL A 5 3.19 10.79 -22.77
CA VAL A 5 2.48 9.56 -22.40
C VAL A 5 1.75 9.63 -21.04
N MET A 6 1.56 10.83 -20.45
CA MET A 6 1.04 11.04 -19.08
C MET A 6 -0.48 10.96 -18.98
N ASP A 7 -1.21 11.25 -20.08
CA ASP A 7 -2.67 11.39 -20.09
C ASP A 7 -3.43 10.03 -20.04
N LEU A 8 -2.77 8.92 -20.37
CA LEU A 8 -3.35 7.58 -20.24
C LEU A 8 -3.15 6.97 -18.84
N ILE A 9 -2.25 7.55 -18.04
CA ILE A 9 -1.82 6.97 -16.75
C ILE A 9 -2.78 7.35 -15.60
N GLU A 10 -3.63 8.36 -15.78
CA GLU A 10 -4.47 8.88 -14.70
C GLU A 10 -5.65 7.96 -14.33
N ALA A 11 -6.13 7.15 -15.28
CA ALA A 11 -7.18 6.14 -15.03
C ALA A 11 -6.63 4.82 -14.46
N GLU A 12 -5.32 4.57 -14.52
CA GLU A 12 -4.69 3.30 -14.15
C GLU A 12 -4.00 3.32 -12.76
N ILE A 13 -3.93 4.48 -12.09
CA ILE A 13 -3.31 4.61 -10.77
C ILE A 13 -4.41 4.78 -9.69
N PRO A 14 -4.84 3.69 -9.05
CA PRO A 14 -6.01 3.71 -8.16
C PRO A 14 -5.81 4.62 -6.94
N CYS A 15 -4.56 4.80 -6.47
CA CYS A 15 -4.27 5.62 -5.28
C CYS A 15 -4.48 7.12 -5.45
N ARG A 16 -4.75 7.61 -6.67
CA ARG A 16 -5.05 9.03 -6.92
C ARG A 16 -6.52 9.38 -6.69
N THR A 17 -7.42 8.41 -6.75
CA THR A 17 -8.86 8.65 -6.67
C THR A 17 -9.35 8.79 -5.22
N GLU A 18 -8.84 7.97 -4.31
CA GLU A 18 -9.26 7.97 -2.90
C GLU A 18 -8.08 7.82 -1.94
N PRO A 19 -7.21 8.84 -1.78
CA PRO A 19 -5.93 8.71 -1.07
C PRO A 19 -6.04 8.15 0.35
N ASP A 20 -7.10 8.48 1.08
CA ASP A 20 -7.34 8.04 2.46
C ASP A 20 -7.31 6.51 2.61
N LEU A 21 -7.78 5.77 1.60
CA LEU A 21 -7.80 4.31 1.63
C LEU A 21 -6.39 3.69 1.70
N TRP A 22 -5.40 4.31 1.05
CA TRP A 22 -3.99 3.87 1.09
C TRP A 22 -3.32 4.14 2.44
N PHE A 23 -3.95 4.99 3.26
CA PHE A 23 -3.56 5.31 4.62
C PHE A 23 -4.66 4.86 5.60
N ALA A 24 -5.30 3.72 5.34
CA ALA A 24 -6.35 3.26 6.22
C ALA A 24 -5.84 2.73 7.57
N GLU A 25 -6.63 2.98 8.62
CA GLU A 25 -6.35 2.44 9.94
C GLU A 25 -6.81 0.99 10.12
N SER A 26 -7.91 0.60 9.47
CA SER A 26 -8.49 -0.74 9.58
C SER A 26 -7.67 -1.79 8.81
N PRO A 27 -7.46 -2.99 9.36
CA PRO A 27 -6.88 -4.10 8.61
C PRO A 27 -7.66 -4.46 7.35
N GLU A 28 -8.99 -4.35 7.35
CA GLU A 28 -9.81 -4.71 6.20
C GLU A 28 -9.58 -3.76 5.00
N ASP A 29 -9.54 -2.46 5.28
CA ASP A 29 -9.30 -1.42 4.28
C ASP A 29 -7.87 -1.50 3.74
N VAL A 30 -6.89 -1.88 4.58
CA VAL A 30 -5.52 -2.12 4.12
C VAL A 30 -5.45 -3.27 3.12
N GLU A 31 -6.14 -4.38 3.40
CA GLU A 31 -6.17 -5.51 2.45
C GLU A 31 -6.94 -5.14 1.17
N PHE A 32 -8.01 -4.33 1.29
CA PHE A 32 -8.73 -3.80 0.13
C PHE A 32 -7.84 -2.89 -0.72
N ALA A 33 -7.10 -1.97 -0.12
CA ALA A 33 -6.14 -1.10 -0.81
C ALA A 33 -5.03 -1.91 -1.51
N LYS A 34 -4.52 -2.97 -0.87
CA LYS A 34 -3.56 -3.90 -1.49
C LYS A 34 -4.13 -4.55 -2.74
N ALA A 35 -5.37 -5.05 -2.66
CA ALA A 35 -6.07 -5.68 -3.79
C ALA A 35 -6.27 -4.70 -4.95
N LEU A 36 -6.71 -3.47 -4.67
CA LEU A 36 -6.86 -2.42 -5.68
C LEU A 36 -5.52 -2.07 -6.35
N CYS A 37 -4.43 -2.07 -5.58
CA CYS A 37 -3.11 -1.80 -6.11
C CYS A 37 -2.65 -2.86 -7.12
N GLY A 38 -3.23 -4.07 -7.11
CA GLY A 38 -2.81 -5.20 -7.94
C GLY A 38 -2.73 -4.92 -9.45
N GLY A 39 -3.62 -4.07 -9.98
CA GLY A 39 -3.66 -3.69 -11.39
C GLY A 39 -2.82 -2.47 -11.76
N CYS A 40 -2.12 -1.84 -10.81
CA CYS A 40 -1.39 -0.60 -11.06
C CYS A 40 -0.10 -0.85 -11.89
N PRO A 41 0.16 -0.06 -12.95
CA PRO A 41 1.32 -0.28 -13.83
C PRO A 41 2.66 0.11 -13.19
N ILE A 42 2.66 0.89 -12.11
CA ILE A 42 3.87 1.42 -11.47
C ILE A 42 4.18 0.79 -10.10
N ARG A 43 3.60 -0.38 -9.80
CA ARG A 43 3.71 -1.02 -8.47
C ARG A 43 5.14 -1.16 -7.98
N GLU A 44 6.02 -1.71 -8.81
CA GLU A 44 7.42 -1.99 -8.45
C GLU A 44 8.19 -0.69 -8.17
N ALA A 45 8.05 0.31 -9.04
CA ALA A 45 8.67 1.62 -8.85
C ALA A 45 8.12 2.34 -7.61
N CYS A 46 6.81 2.24 -7.37
CA CYS A 46 6.13 2.81 -6.20
C CYS A 46 6.63 2.18 -4.90
N LEU A 47 6.74 0.85 -4.85
CA LEU A 47 7.29 0.14 -3.68
C LEU A 47 8.74 0.52 -3.42
N ALA A 48 9.58 0.55 -4.45
CA ALA A 48 10.99 0.92 -4.31
C ALA A 48 11.14 2.33 -3.73
N ARG A 49 10.33 3.29 -4.19
CA ARG A 49 10.33 4.66 -3.66
C ARG A 49 9.85 4.73 -2.22
N ALA A 50 8.85 3.94 -1.83
CA ALA A 50 8.36 3.91 -0.46
C ALA A 50 9.42 3.38 0.52
N LEU A 51 10.19 2.38 0.09
CA LEU A 51 11.31 1.84 0.86
C LEU A 51 12.48 2.84 0.95
N GLU A 52 12.86 3.46 -0.17
CA GLU A 52 13.93 4.47 -0.22
C GLU A 52 13.64 5.66 0.70
N ARG A 53 12.37 6.09 0.77
CA ARG A 53 11.92 7.23 1.59
C ARG A 53 11.61 6.84 3.03
N GLU A 54 11.75 5.56 3.37
CA GLU A 54 11.39 5.01 4.68
C GLU A 54 9.98 5.42 5.11
N GLU A 55 9.02 5.30 4.20
CA GLU A 55 7.66 5.78 4.43
C GLU A 55 7.13 5.28 5.78
N PRO A 56 6.53 6.16 6.60
CA PRO A 56 6.23 5.83 7.98
C PRO A 56 5.15 4.75 8.06
N TRP A 57 4.18 4.78 7.13
CA TRP A 57 3.13 3.79 7.01
C TRP A 57 2.32 3.95 5.70
N GLY A 58 1.50 2.95 5.37
CA GLY A 58 0.53 2.99 4.27
C GLY A 58 0.70 1.84 3.28
N VAL A 59 -0.20 1.73 2.31
CA VAL A 59 -0.08 0.76 1.21
C VAL A 59 0.67 1.38 0.04
N TRP A 60 1.76 0.74 -0.37
CA TRP A 60 2.65 1.20 -1.45
C TRP A 60 3.00 0.02 -2.33
N GLY A 61 2.79 0.14 -3.64
CA GLY A 61 3.09 -0.94 -4.61
C GLY A 61 2.39 -2.29 -4.36
N GLY A 62 1.32 -2.30 -3.57
CA GLY A 62 0.58 -3.51 -3.17
C GLY A 62 1.04 -4.11 -1.84
N GLU A 63 1.98 -3.45 -1.16
CA GLU A 63 2.49 -3.87 0.14
C GLU A 63 2.17 -2.85 1.24
N LEU A 64 1.95 -3.35 2.46
CA LEU A 64 1.82 -2.48 3.62
C LEU A 64 3.23 -2.13 4.09
N ILE A 65 3.58 -0.86 4.06
CA ILE A 65 4.79 -0.34 4.69
C ILE A 65 4.46 0.09 6.11
N LEU A 66 5.38 -0.19 7.03
CA LEU A 66 5.37 0.35 8.37
C LEU A 66 6.81 0.59 8.80
N ARG A 67 7.15 1.86 9.08
CA ARG A 67 8.50 2.30 9.48
C ARG A 67 9.57 1.83 8.48
N GLY A 68 9.34 2.09 7.20
CA GLY A 68 10.27 1.72 6.12
C GLY A 68 10.40 0.23 5.81
N ALA A 69 9.61 -0.66 6.44
CA ALA A 69 9.64 -2.09 6.19
C ALA A 69 8.30 -2.62 5.66
N ILE A 70 8.36 -3.64 4.79
CA ILE A 70 7.18 -4.38 4.34
C ILE A 70 6.66 -5.23 5.49
N VAL A 71 5.36 -5.10 5.78
CA VAL A 71 4.64 -5.90 6.77
C VAL A 71 3.53 -6.67 6.04
N PRO A 72 3.39 -7.99 6.27
CA PRO A 72 2.42 -8.80 5.53
C PRO A 72 0.97 -8.38 5.80
N ARG A 73 0.64 -8.03 7.06
CA ARG A 73 -0.70 -7.62 7.49
C ARG A 73 -0.66 -6.64 8.65
N LYS A 74 -1.63 -5.73 8.72
CA LYS A 74 -1.79 -4.86 9.88
C LYS A 74 -2.30 -5.66 11.07
N ARG A 75 -1.61 -5.58 12.20
CA ARG A 75 -2.05 -6.23 13.43
C ARG A 75 -3.23 -5.43 14.02
N PRO A 76 -4.37 -6.06 14.34
CA PRO A 76 -5.49 -5.35 14.96
C PRO A 76 -5.05 -4.72 16.28
N ARG A 77 -5.62 -3.54 16.58
CA ARG A 77 -5.43 -2.88 17.88
C ARG A 77 -5.98 -3.77 18.99
N GLY A 78 -5.26 -3.86 20.10
CA GLY A 78 -5.66 -4.65 21.26
C GLY A 78 -4.48 -5.37 21.92
N ARG A 79 -4.72 -5.84 23.15
CA ARG A 79 -3.75 -6.65 23.89
C ARG A 79 -3.40 -7.88 23.03
N PRO A 80 -2.11 -8.21 22.87
CA PRO A 80 -1.71 -9.48 22.28
C PRO A 80 -2.50 -10.65 22.85
N ARG A 81 -3.05 -11.51 22.00
CA ARG A 81 -3.65 -12.76 22.47
C ARG A 81 -2.56 -13.51 23.25
N LYS A 82 -2.88 -13.95 24.46
CA LYS A 82 -1.94 -14.70 25.33
C LYS A 82 -1.48 -16.01 24.70
N THR A 83 -2.24 -16.55 23.76
CA THR A 83 -1.93 -17.82 23.10
C THR A 83 -1.51 -17.58 21.65
N PRO A 84 -0.30 -18.00 21.25
CA PRO A 84 0.05 -18.05 19.83
C PRO A 84 -0.80 -19.12 19.14
N VAL A 85 -1.36 -18.80 17.97
CA VAL A 85 -1.89 -19.82 17.06
C VAL A 85 -0.67 -20.54 16.48
N ALA A 86 -0.53 -21.82 16.81
CA ALA A 86 0.47 -22.69 16.22
C ALA A 86 0.20 -22.86 14.72
N ALA A 87 1.27 -22.85 13.92
CA ALA A 87 1.24 -23.17 12.49
C ALA A 87 1.24 -24.69 12.27
#